data_AF-A0A820IDS3-F1
#
_entry.id   AF-A0A820IDS3-F1
#
_cell.length_a   1.000
_cell.length_b   1.000
_cell.length_c   1.000
_cell.angle_alpha   90.00
_cell.angle_beta   90.00
_cell.angle_gamma   90.00
#
_symmetry.space_group_name_H-M   'P 1'
#
loop_
_entity.id
_entity.type
_entity.pdbx_description
1 polymer ?
#
loop_
_entity_poly.entity_id
_entity_poly.type
_entity_poly.pdbx_seq_one_letter_code
_entity_poly.pdbx_strand_id
1 'polypeptide(L)'
;EIHTYAKENTDNSNSVYTQQILESTPEIWQESLYKFYFRANRIYKKIIYYTWRFAEIHSYKLVLFIMVLVSVLRVSAFNVLLIIFVTIGLTLSSLRSLINLLTLISTGIYILASMCYQLEIAKQQIIEKNIFVRNCSQIYPNVTLDASLNSIPNDTAKWFGLELTPNINQFIGLYILLTIILTLDATVRYRQRHRRLTLSVHFNAPLVENRFPILFEPFALKDLFDETREPE
;
A
#
# COMPACT_ATOMS: atom_id res chain seq x y z
N GLU A 1 -12.63 25.30 -74.75
CA GLU A 1 -11.26 24.76 -74.57
C GLU A 1 -10.52 25.37 -73.38
N ILE A 2 -10.44 26.71 -73.23
CA ILE A 2 -9.67 27.37 -72.14
C ILE A 2 -10.11 26.99 -70.72
N HIS A 3 -11.42 26.81 -70.47
CA HIS A 3 -11.93 26.42 -69.15
C HIS A 3 -11.57 24.97 -68.75
N THR A 4 -11.30 24.10 -69.72
CA THR A 4 -10.92 22.70 -69.47
C THR A 4 -9.44 22.62 -69.08
N TYR A 5 -8.58 23.38 -69.78
CA TYR A 5 -7.14 23.44 -69.48
C TYR A 5 -6.82 24.05 -68.12
N ALA A 6 -7.57 25.06 -67.67
CA ALA A 6 -7.35 25.68 -66.36
C ALA A 6 -7.71 24.72 -65.20
N LYS A 7 -8.73 23.88 -65.39
CA LYS A 7 -9.19 22.90 -64.41
C LYS A 7 -8.22 21.72 -64.28
N GLU A 8 -7.73 21.21 -65.40
CA GLU A 8 -6.75 20.12 -65.43
C GLU A 8 -5.42 20.51 -64.77
N ASN A 9 -4.97 21.75 -64.93
CA ASN A 9 -3.72 22.22 -64.33
C ASN A 9 -3.84 22.46 -62.81
N THR A 10 -5.02 22.86 -62.32
CA THR A 10 -5.28 22.99 -60.88
C THR A 10 -5.41 21.62 -60.21
N ASP A 11 -6.09 20.67 -60.85
CA ASP A 11 -6.21 19.30 -60.35
C ASP A 11 -4.84 18.60 -60.30
N ASN A 12 -3.96 18.84 -61.28
CA ASN A 12 -2.61 18.27 -61.30
C ASN A 12 -1.65 18.91 -60.29
N SER A 13 -1.79 20.21 -60.02
CA SER A 13 -1.03 20.84 -58.93
C SER A 13 -1.47 20.28 -57.56
N ASN A 14 -2.79 20.15 -57.34
CA ASN A 14 -3.35 19.65 -56.09
C ASN A 14 -3.00 18.17 -55.85
N SER A 15 -2.93 17.34 -56.91
CA SER A 15 -2.53 15.93 -56.81
C SER A 15 -1.06 15.76 -56.45
N VAL A 16 -0.17 16.61 -56.98
CA VAL A 16 1.26 16.61 -56.64
C VAL A 16 1.49 17.04 -55.19
N TYR A 17 0.83 18.12 -54.73
CA TYR A 17 0.91 18.53 -53.32
C TYR A 17 0.33 17.47 -52.38
N THR A 18 -0.79 16.83 -52.74
CA THR A 18 -1.37 15.77 -51.90
C THR A 18 -0.51 14.50 -51.88
N GLN A 19 0.17 14.14 -52.97
CA GLN A 19 1.13 13.02 -52.96
C GLN A 19 2.35 13.32 -52.07
N GLN A 20 2.90 14.54 -52.13
CA GLN A 20 4.02 14.94 -51.30
C GLN A 20 3.66 15.03 -49.81
N ILE A 21 2.42 15.42 -49.49
CA ILE A 21 1.88 15.39 -48.12
C ILE A 21 1.67 13.95 -47.67
N LEU A 22 1.08 13.07 -48.51
CA LEU A 22 0.89 11.66 -48.18
C LEU A 22 2.22 10.93 -47.89
N GLU A 23 3.27 11.21 -48.67
CA GLU A 23 4.58 10.57 -48.53
C GLU A 23 5.37 11.08 -47.30
N SER A 24 5.14 12.33 -46.88
CA SER A 24 5.75 12.93 -45.67
C SER A 24 4.95 12.73 -44.38
N THR A 25 3.68 12.31 -44.47
CA THR A 25 2.84 12.10 -43.29
C THR A 25 3.40 11.14 -42.23
N PRO A 26 4.01 9.97 -42.53
CA PRO A 26 4.48 9.06 -41.47
C PRO A 26 5.57 9.68 -40.60
N GLU A 27 6.47 10.48 -41.15
CA GLU A 27 7.55 11.14 -40.40
C GLU A 27 7.03 12.31 -39.53
N ILE A 28 6.08 13.10 -40.04
CA ILE A 28 5.49 14.23 -39.30
C ILE A 28 4.67 13.74 -38.09
N TRP A 29 3.89 12.66 -38.26
CA TRP A 29 3.14 12.06 -37.15
C TRP A 29 4.07 11.41 -36.11
N GLN A 30 5.18 10.80 -36.53
CA GLN A 30 6.17 10.22 -35.62
C GLN A 30 6.85 11.28 -34.74
N GLU A 31 7.26 12.41 -35.33
CA GLU A 31 7.83 13.56 -34.61
C GLU A 31 6.86 14.14 -33.59
N SER A 32 5.58 14.29 -33.98
CA SER A 32 4.52 14.79 -33.10
C SER A 32 4.24 13.83 -31.94
N LEU A 33 4.17 12.52 -32.21
CA LEU A 33 3.97 11.48 -31.20
C LEU A 33 5.15 11.39 -30.24
N TYR A 34 6.39 11.48 -30.73
CA TYR A 34 7.58 11.48 -29.88
C TYR A 34 7.62 12.70 -28.95
N LYS A 35 7.32 13.89 -29.49
CA LYS A 35 7.20 15.12 -28.68
C LYS A 35 6.09 15.01 -27.64
N PHE A 36 4.94 14.44 -27.99
CA PHE A 36 3.86 14.18 -27.04
C PHE A 36 4.27 13.18 -25.96
N TYR A 37 4.87 12.05 -26.34
CA TYR A 37 5.38 11.03 -25.42
C TYR A 37 6.40 11.61 -24.44
N PHE A 38 7.36 12.39 -24.92
CA PHE A 38 8.36 13.01 -24.07
C PHE A 38 7.73 14.02 -23.09
N ARG A 39 6.74 14.80 -23.54
CA ARG A 39 6.01 15.75 -22.69
C ARG A 39 5.16 15.03 -21.64
N ALA A 40 4.47 13.96 -22.02
CA ALA A 40 3.71 13.10 -21.12
C ALA A 40 4.63 12.41 -20.10
N ASN A 41 5.77 11.87 -20.54
CA ASN A 41 6.77 11.26 -19.66
C ASN A 41 7.35 12.28 -18.67
N ARG A 42 7.60 13.52 -19.11
CA ARG A 42 8.05 14.61 -18.22
C ARG A 42 7.01 14.90 -17.12
N ILE A 43 5.72 14.92 -17.45
CA ILE A 43 4.64 15.11 -16.47
C ILE A 43 4.52 13.89 -15.55
N TYR A 44 4.57 12.68 -16.10
CA TYR A 44 4.53 11.42 -15.36
C TYR A 44 5.68 11.32 -14.34
N LYS A 45 6.93 11.61 -14.76
CA LYS A 45 8.10 11.67 -13.89
C LYS A 45 7.88 12.66 -12.73
N LYS A 46 7.31 13.85 -13.00
CA LYS A 46 6.97 14.84 -11.97
C LYS A 46 5.92 14.33 -10.99
N ILE A 47 4.82 13.75 -11.49
CA ILE A 47 3.74 13.19 -10.66
C ILE A 47 4.31 12.11 -9.75
N ILE A 48 5.06 11.16 -10.30
CA ILE A 48 5.72 10.09 -9.53
C ILE A 48 6.60 10.67 -8.44
N TYR A 49 7.43 11.67 -8.76
CA TYR A 49 8.29 12.31 -7.77
C TYR A 49 7.50 12.85 -6.58
N TYR A 50 6.42 13.61 -6.85
CA TYR A 50 5.56 14.15 -5.81
C TYR A 50 4.86 13.05 -5.02
N THR A 51 4.34 12.02 -5.68
CA THR A 51 3.72 10.85 -5.02
C THR A 51 4.69 10.18 -4.06
N TRP A 52 5.96 10.00 -4.46
CA TRP A 52 6.97 9.41 -3.59
C TRP A 52 7.32 10.30 -2.39
N ARG A 53 7.35 11.63 -2.57
CA ARG A 53 7.57 12.56 -1.46
C ARG A 53 6.39 12.62 -0.51
N PHE A 54 5.18 12.57 -1.03
CA PHE A 54 3.98 12.46 -0.21
C PHE A 54 4.00 11.15 0.61
N ALA A 55 4.31 10.03 -0.04
CA ALA A 55 4.42 8.74 0.62
C ALA A 55 5.49 8.75 1.74
N GLU A 56 6.64 9.41 1.52
CA GLU A 56 7.69 9.53 2.53
C GLU A 56 7.26 10.19 3.83
N ILE A 57 6.49 11.27 3.73
CA ILE A 57 6.06 12.07 4.87
C ILE A 57 4.87 11.40 5.57
N HIS A 58 3.94 10.84 4.79
CA HIS A 58 2.65 10.37 5.30
C HIS A 58 2.60 8.87 5.62
N SER A 59 3.52 8.04 5.11
CA SER A 59 3.43 6.59 5.28
C SER A 59 3.39 6.16 6.75
N TYR A 60 4.14 6.83 7.63
CA TYR A 60 4.13 6.51 9.05
C TYR A 60 2.79 6.80 9.72
N LYS A 61 2.25 7.99 9.44
CA LYS A 61 0.99 8.46 10.01
C LYS A 61 -0.15 7.56 9.55
N LEU A 62 -0.08 7.10 8.30
CA LEU A 62 -1.04 6.17 7.72
C LEU A 62 -0.98 4.81 8.45
N VAL A 63 0.21 4.25 8.68
CA VAL A 63 0.35 3.00 9.46
C VAL A 63 -0.26 3.13 10.86
N LEU A 64 0.06 4.20 11.59
CA LEU A 64 -0.49 4.44 12.93
C LEU A 64 -2.02 4.63 12.91
N PHE A 65 -2.52 5.35 11.91
CA PHE A 65 -3.96 5.56 11.74
C PHE A 65 -4.71 4.25 11.50
N ILE A 66 -4.18 3.39 10.61
CA ILE A 66 -4.81 2.09 10.31
C ILE A 66 -4.74 1.15 11.51
N MET A 67 -3.65 1.19 12.28
CA MET A 67 -3.55 0.42 13.53
C MET A 67 -4.64 0.79 14.53
N VAL A 68 -4.90 2.09 14.73
CA VAL A 68 -6.01 2.56 15.56
C VAL A 68 -7.35 2.14 14.97
N LEU A 69 -7.54 2.30 13.65
CA LEU A 69 -8.78 1.93 12.96
C LEU A 69 -9.11 0.44 13.16
N VAL A 70 -8.14 -0.45 12.93
CA VAL A 70 -8.28 -1.89 13.17
C VAL A 70 -8.65 -2.17 14.63
N SER A 71 -8.04 -1.44 15.56
CA SER A 71 -8.27 -1.62 17.00
C SER A 71 -9.62 -1.09 17.49
N VAL A 72 -10.20 -0.10 16.82
CA VAL A 72 -11.53 0.44 17.16
C VAL A 72 -12.63 -0.44 16.56
N LEU A 73 -12.42 -0.98 15.35
CA LEU A 73 -13.42 -1.80 14.66
C LEU A 73 -13.66 -3.15 15.36
N ARG A 74 -12.69 -3.66 16.11
CA ARG A 74 -12.81 -4.87 16.92
C ARG A 74 -12.08 -4.68 18.24
N VAL A 75 -12.70 -4.98 19.36
CA VAL A 75 -12.03 -4.97 20.66
C VAL A 75 -11.56 -6.38 20.98
N SER A 76 -10.25 -6.59 21.09
CA SER A 76 -9.65 -7.87 21.45
C SER A 76 -8.33 -7.66 22.20
N ALA A 77 -7.87 -8.65 22.95
CA ALA A 77 -6.57 -8.59 23.63
C ALA A 77 -5.41 -8.33 22.65
N PHE A 78 -5.50 -8.89 21.43
CA PHE A 78 -4.54 -8.63 20.37
C PHE A 78 -4.54 -7.15 19.92
N ASN A 79 -5.72 -6.54 19.80
CA ASN A 79 -5.82 -5.14 19.40
C ASN A 79 -5.35 -4.18 20.50
N VAL A 80 -5.43 -4.56 21.78
CA VAL A 80 -4.78 -3.81 22.88
C VAL A 80 -3.26 -3.75 22.67
N LEU A 81 -2.64 -4.86 22.25
CA LEU A 81 -1.21 -4.88 21.90
C LEU A 81 -0.88 -3.92 20.75
N LEU A 82 -1.74 -3.83 19.72
CA LEU A 82 -1.58 -2.86 18.63
C LEU A 82 -1.66 -1.40 19.13
N ILE A 83 -2.59 -1.10 20.05
CA ILE A 83 -2.69 0.24 20.66
C ILE A 83 -1.44 0.60 21.48
N ILE A 84 -0.85 -0.36 22.18
CA ILE A 84 0.43 -0.16 22.88
C ILE A 84 1.52 0.22 21.88
N PHE A 85 1.62 -0.50 20.75
CA PHE A 85 2.56 -0.17 19.68
C PHE A 85 2.33 1.21 19.08
N VAL A 86 1.07 1.62 18.89
CA VAL A 86 0.73 2.97 18.43
C VAL A 86 1.18 4.02 19.42
N THR A 87 0.93 3.81 20.72
CA THR A 87 1.30 4.75 21.78
C THR A 87 2.82 4.94 21.85
N ILE A 88 3.57 3.83 21.81
CA ILE A 88 5.03 3.85 21.72
C ILE A 88 5.48 4.53 20.41
N GLY A 89 4.76 4.33 19.31
CA GLY A 89 5.08 4.92 18.02
C GLY A 89 4.86 6.42 17.94
N LEU A 90 3.87 6.94 18.67
CA LEU A 90 3.59 8.37 18.78
C LEU A 90 4.61 9.07 19.69
N THR A 91 4.96 8.42 20.80
CA THR A 91 5.90 8.96 21.79
C THR A 91 7.37 8.86 21.36
N LEU A 92 7.75 7.74 20.75
CA LEU A 92 9.11 7.41 20.34
C LEU A 92 9.20 7.21 18.82
N SER A 93 9.17 8.32 18.08
CA SER A 93 9.38 8.31 16.63
C SER A 93 10.73 7.69 16.20
N SER A 94 11.70 7.64 17.12
CA SER A 94 12.99 6.97 16.96
C SER A 94 12.88 5.47 16.70
N LEU A 95 11.88 4.80 17.28
CA LEU A 95 11.73 3.35 17.24
C LEU A 95 10.83 2.88 16.10
N ARG A 96 10.52 3.75 15.15
CA ARG A 96 9.61 3.46 14.02
C ARG A 96 9.93 2.15 13.32
N SER A 97 11.21 1.85 13.05
CA SER A 97 11.60 0.59 12.39
C SER A 97 11.29 -0.63 13.25
N LEU A 98 11.54 -0.54 14.55
CA LEU A 98 11.26 -1.62 15.51
C LEU A 98 9.75 -1.86 15.62
N ILE A 99 8.96 -0.79 15.75
CA ILE A 99 7.51 -0.87 15.90
C ILE A 99 6.87 -1.50 14.67
N ASN A 100 7.32 -1.11 13.48
CA ASN A 100 6.82 -1.72 12.25
C ASN A 100 7.17 -3.20 12.14
N LEU A 101 8.36 -3.61 12.57
CA LEU A 101 8.76 -5.01 12.62
C LEU A 101 7.90 -5.80 13.61
N LEU A 102 7.75 -5.30 14.84
CA LEU A 102 6.93 -5.92 15.88
C LEU A 102 5.46 -6.02 15.45
N THR A 103 4.94 -4.97 14.81
CA THR A 103 3.58 -4.95 14.29
C THR A 103 3.39 -5.97 13.17
N LEU A 104 4.34 -6.08 12.24
CA LEU A 104 4.29 -7.05 11.15
C LEU A 104 4.30 -8.49 11.68
N ILE A 105 5.19 -8.80 12.61
CA ILE A 105 5.28 -10.13 13.23
C ILE A 105 3.99 -10.44 14.01
N SER A 106 3.54 -9.50 14.85
CA SER A 106 2.34 -9.69 15.66
C SER A 106 1.09 -9.89 14.80
N THR A 107 0.92 -9.08 13.75
CA THR A 107 -0.20 -9.19 12.80
C THR A 107 -0.12 -10.49 12.00
N GLY A 108 1.09 -10.91 11.61
CA GLY A 108 1.32 -12.19 10.92
C GLY A 108 0.91 -13.38 11.78
N ILE A 109 1.33 -13.40 13.06
CA ILE A 109 0.94 -14.45 14.02
C ILE A 109 -0.57 -14.48 14.19
N TYR A 110 -1.21 -13.31 14.33
CA TYR A 110 -2.66 -13.23 14.47
C TYR A 110 -3.42 -13.74 13.25
N ILE A 111 -2.98 -13.40 12.03
CA ILE A 111 -3.60 -13.89 10.79
C ILE A 111 -3.47 -15.41 10.71
N LEU A 112 -2.27 -15.96 10.97
CA LEU A 112 -2.05 -17.41 10.95
C LEU A 112 -2.93 -18.12 11.98
N ALA A 113 -2.97 -17.62 13.22
CA ALA A 113 -3.82 -18.16 14.27
C ALA A 113 -5.30 -18.12 13.88
N SER A 114 -5.75 -17.01 13.28
CA SER A 114 -7.12 -16.84 12.81
C SER A 114 -7.48 -17.82 11.68
N MET A 115 -6.54 -18.09 10.77
CA MET A 115 -6.76 -19.07 9.69
C MET A 115 -6.79 -20.50 10.23
N CYS A 116 -5.86 -20.86 11.11
CA CYS A 116 -5.82 -22.19 11.72
C CYS A 116 -7.07 -22.47 12.57
N TYR A 117 -7.61 -21.46 13.25
CA TYR A 117 -8.82 -21.59 14.07
C TYR A 117 -10.08 -21.92 13.24
N GLN A 118 -10.08 -21.63 11.94
CA GLN A 118 -11.22 -21.88 11.06
C GLN A 118 -11.25 -23.32 10.50
N LEU A 119 -10.20 -24.11 10.75
CA LEU A 119 -10.15 -25.52 10.34
C LEU A 119 -11.25 -26.33 11.04
N GLU A 120 -11.86 -27.27 10.30
CA GLU A 120 -13.02 -28.05 10.75
C GLU A 120 -12.78 -28.83 12.05
N ILE A 121 -11.54 -29.24 12.33
CA ILE A 121 -11.15 -29.93 13.57
C ILE A 121 -11.44 -29.05 14.80
N ALA A 122 -11.18 -27.73 14.71
CA ALA A 122 -11.51 -26.79 15.79
C ALA A 122 -13.02 -26.61 15.93
N LYS A 123 -13.77 -26.65 14.82
CA LYS A 123 -15.24 -26.55 14.83
C LYS A 123 -15.88 -27.75 15.52
N GLN A 124 -15.42 -28.95 15.21
CA GLN A 124 -15.96 -30.20 15.79
C GLN A 124 -15.73 -30.26 17.29
N GLN A 125 -14.53 -29.94 17.78
CA GLN A 125 -14.24 -29.93 19.22
C GLN A 125 -15.12 -28.94 20.01
N ILE A 126 -15.43 -27.79 19.42
CA ILE A 126 -16.30 -26.77 20.05
C ILE A 126 -17.75 -27.26 20.10
N ILE A 127 -18.24 -27.89 19.03
CA ILE A 127 -19.60 -28.43 18.97
C ILE A 127 -19.76 -29.57 20.00
N GLU A 128 -18.83 -30.52 20.05
CA GLU A 128 -18.85 -31.64 20.99
C GLU A 128 -18.80 -31.17 22.44
N LYS A 129 -17.93 -30.20 22.76
CA LYS A 129 -17.82 -29.62 24.10
C LYS A 129 -19.10 -28.88 24.51
N ASN A 130 -19.72 -28.13 23.61
CA ASN A 130 -20.98 -27.44 23.87
C ASN A 130 -22.15 -28.42 24.12
N ILE A 131 -22.20 -29.53 23.37
CA ILE A 131 -23.20 -30.59 23.57
C ILE A 131 -23.00 -31.25 24.94
N PHE A 132 -21.76 -31.56 25.31
CA PHE A 132 -21.45 -32.15 26.62
C PHE A 132 -21.88 -31.24 27.79
N VAL A 133 -21.54 -29.95 27.73
CA VAL A 133 -21.93 -28.98 28.77
C VAL A 133 -23.45 -28.84 28.90
N ARG A 134 -24.19 -28.79 27.78
CA ARG A 134 -25.66 -28.75 27.83
C ARG A 134 -26.24 -30.00 28.47
N ASN A 135 -25.73 -31.18 28.12
CA ASN A 135 -26.23 -32.44 28.66
C ASN A 135 -25.99 -32.53 30.18
N CYS A 136 -24.79 -32.15 30.66
CA CYS A 136 -24.50 -32.08 32.09
C CYS A 136 -25.39 -31.07 32.84
N SER A 137 -25.66 -29.90 32.25
CA SER A 137 -26.58 -28.91 32.84
C SER A 137 -28.03 -29.41 32.90
N GLN A 138 -28.44 -30.27 31.98
CA GLN A 138 -29.79 -30.84 31.93
C GLN A 138 -29.98 -31.98 32.96
N ILE A 139 -28.89 -32.64 33.36
CA ILE A 139 -28.87 -33.72 34.35
C ILE A 139 -28.85 -33.18 35.80
N TYR A 140 -28.33 -31.97 36.05
CA TYR A 140 -28.26 -31.36 37.38
C TYR A 140 -29.03 -30.02 37.46
N PRO A 141 -30.38 -30.05 37.50
CA PRO A 141 -31.21 -28.84 37.42
C PRO A 141 -31.19 -27.96 38.69
N ASN A 142 -30.67 -28.47 39.82
CA ASN A 142 -30.70 -27.79 41.12
C ASN A 142 -29.43 -26.99 41.45
N VAL A 143 -28.45 -26.92 40.55
CA VAL A 143 -27.32 -26.02 40.72
C VAL A 143 -27.58 -24.78 39.89
N THR A 144 -28.20 -23.77 40.49
CA THR A 144 -28.22 -22.40 39.94
C THR A 144 -26.82 -21.82 40.03
N LEU A 145 -25.92 -22.36 39.22
CA LEU A 145 -24.67 -21.70 38.86
C LEU A 145 -25.09 -20.54 37.98
N ASP A 146 -24.94 -19.33 38.50
CA ASP A 146 -25.24 -18.08 37.82
C ASP A 146 -24.90 -18.19 36.33
N ALA A 147 -25.89 -17.94 35.48
CA ALA A 147 -25.84 -18.21 34.04
C ALA A 147 -24.69 -17.49 33.30
N SER A 148 -23.94 -16.60 33.97
CA SER A 148 -22.71 -15.98 33.45
C SER A 148 -21.45 -16.85 33.60
N LEU A 149 -21.44 -17.86 34.48
CA LEU A 149 -20.26 -18.69 34.78
C LEU A 149 -20.20 -20.00 33.99
N ASN A 150 -21.33 -20.49 33.46
CA ASN A 150 -21.41 -21.77 32.74
C ASN A 150 -21.42 -21.65 31.21
N SER A 151 -21.46 -20.44 30.65
CA SER A 151 -21.17 -20.20 29.23
C SER A 151 -19.67 -20.12 28.92
N ILE A 152 -18.82 -20.47 29.90
CA ILE A 152 -17.36 -20.34 29.84
C ILE A 152 -16.72 -21.67 29.40
N PRO A 153 -16.82 -22.04 28.10
CA PRO A 153 -15.70 -22.74 27.50
C PRO A 153 -15.15 -22.08 26.25
N ASN A 154 -15.71 -20.93 25.84
CA ASN A 154 -15.30 -20.23 24.62
C ASN A 154 -14.80 -18.79 24.84
N ASP A 155 -14.80 -18.30 26.09
CA ASP A 155 -14.43 -16.92 26.38
C ASP A 155 -12.94 -16.65 26.21
N THR A 156 -12.04 -17.61 26.44
CA THR A 156 -10.60 -17.34 26.29
C THR A 156 -10.23 -17.05 24.82
N ALA A 157 -10.69 -17.87 23.87
CA ALA A 157 -10.43 -17.66 22.45
C ALA A 157 -11.10 -16.37 21.95
N LYS A 158 -12.36 -16.14 22.37
CA LYS A 158 -13.10 -14.93 22.04
C LYS A 158 -12.46 -13.66 22.62
N TRP A 159 -11.90 -13.73 23.83
CA TRP A 159 -11.19 -12.63 24.48
C TRP A 159 -9.87 -12.28 23.76
N PHE A 160 -9.17 -13.29 23.24
CA PHE A 160 -8.06 -13.10 22.29
C PHE A 160 -8.52 -12.55 20.92
N GLY A 161 -9.81 -12.58 20.63
CA GLY A 161 -10.42 -12.11 19.40
C GLY A 161 -10.58 -13.18 18.34
N LEU A 162 -10.34 -14.45 18.63
CA LEU A 162 -10.50 -15.56 17.69
C LEU A 162 -11.97 -16.00 17.66
N GLU A 163 -12.67 -15.72 16.56
CA GLU A 163 -14.09 -16.06 16.39
C GLU A 163 -14.29 -16.96 15.18
N LEU A 164 -15.06 -18.05 15.35
CA LEU A 164 -15.55 -18.84 14.22
C LEU A 164 -16.58 -17.99 13.48
N THR A 165 -16.31 -17.68 12.22
CA THR A 165 -17.21 -16.85 11.41
C THR A 165 -17.28 -17.45 10.01
N PRO A 166 -18.48 -17.60 9.43
CA PRO A 166 -18.62 -18.11 8.05
C PRO A 166 -17.98 -17.17 7.02
N ASN A 167 -17.93 -15.87 7.31
CA ASN A 167 -17.36 -14.82 6.46
C ASN A 167 -15.97 -14.38 6.94
N ILE A 168 -14.98 -15.26 6.79
CA ILE A 168 -13.59 -15.00 7.21
C ILE A 168 -12.96 -13.77 6.53
N ASN A 169 -13.36 -13.48 5.29
CA ASN A 169 -12.80 -12.39 4.50
C ASN A 169 -13.02 -11.02 5.15
N GLN A 170 -14.22 -10.78 5.70
CA GLN A 170 -14.52 -9.52 6.40
C GLN A 170 -13.79 -9.45 7.75
N PHE A 171 -13.53 -10.60 8.37
CA PHE A 171 -12.81 -10.69 9.63
C PHE A 171 -11.31 -10.37 9.45
N ILE A 172 -10.65 -10.98 8.46
CA ILE A 172 -9.20 -10.88 8.25
C ILE A 172 -8.83 -9.72 7.30
N GLY A 173 -9.77 -9.23 6.48
CA GLY A 173 -9.52 -8.22 5.46
C GLY A 173 -8.85 -6.94 5.96
N LEU A 174 -9.24 -6.45 7.14
CA LEU A 174 -8.62 -5.26 7.75
C LEU A 174 -7.18 -5.51 8.21
N TYR A 175 -6.87 -6.72 8.69
CA TYR A 175 -5.51 -7.12 9.06
C TYR A 175 -4.61 -7.34 7.83
N ILE A 176 -5.18 -7.82 6.72
CA ILE A 176 -4.49 -7.89 5.42
C ILE A 176 -4.20 -6.47 4.91
N LEU A 177 -5.17 -5.57 4.96
CA LEU A 177 -4.99 -4.16 4.58
C LEU A 177 -3.89 -3.50 5.42
N LEU A 178 -3.90 -3.72 6.73
CA LEU A 178 -2.86 -3.27 7.64
C LEU A 178 -1.48 -3.81 7.20
N THR A 179 -1.39 -5.10 6.87
CA THR A 179 -0.14 -5.73 6.39
C THR A 179 0.35 -5.13 5.09
N ILE A 180 -0.53 -4.88 4.12
CA ILE A 180 -0.20 -4.21 2.84
C ILE A 180 0.35 -2.80 3.08
N ILE A 181 -0.22 -2.07 4.03
CA ILE A 181 0.22 -0.71 4.35
C ILE A 181 1.57 -0.72 5.08
N LEU A 182 1.79 -1.69 5.97
CA LEU A 182 3.09 -1.93 6.62
C LEU A 182 4.19 -2.27 5.61
N THR A 183 3.91 -3.13 4.64
CA THR A 183 4.88 -3.47 3.59
C THR A 183 5.16 -2.28 2.69
N LEU A 184 4.14 -1.50 2.32
CA LEU A 184 4.30 -0.26 1.57
C LEU A 184 5.21 0.74 2.31
N ASP A 185 5.01 0.89 3.62
CA ASP A 185 5.86 1.73 4.46
C ASP A 185 7.33 1.26 4.50
N ALA A 186 7.56 -0.06 4.52
CA ALA A 186 8.89 -0.65 4.41
C ALA A 186 9.52 -0.45 3.01
N THR A 187 8.74 -0.60 1.94
CA THR A 187 9.19 -0.36 0.57
C THR A 187 9.58 1.10 0.35
N VAL A 188 8.78 2.04 0.84
CA VAL A 188 9.09 3.48 0.79
C VAL A 188 10.42 3.78 1.50
N ARG A 189 10.62 3.22 2.70
CA ARG A 189 11.90 3.34 3.42
C ARG A 189 13.08 2.73 2.66
N TYR A 190 12.91 1.51 2.15
CA TYR A 190 13.96 0.81 1.42
C TYR A 190 14.40 1.63 0.20
N ARG A 191 13.44 2.13 -0.57
CA ARG A 191 13.70 2.99 -1.74
C ARG A 191 14.44 4.28 -1.36
N GLN A 192 14.07 4.91 -0.24
CA GLN A 192 14.78 6.11 0.23
C GLN A 192 16.21 5.80 0.63
N ARG A 193 16.44 4.68 1.33
CA ARG A 193 17.79 4.25 1.70
C ARG A 193 18.62 4.01 0.44
N HIS A 194 18.08 3.29 -0.53
CA HIS A 194 18.75 3.06 -1.81
C HIS A 194 19.10 4.38 -2.51
N ARG A 195 18.15 5.31 -2.64
CA ARG A 195 18.39 6.62 -3.26
C ARG A 195 19.50 7.41 -2.55
N ARG A 196 19.53 7.42 -1.21
CA ARG A 196 20.58 8.09 -0.44
C ARG A 196 21.95 7.45 -0.66
N LEU A 197 22.02 6.12 -0.69
CA LEU A 197 23.27 5.38 -0.92
C LEU A 197 23.81 5.61 -2.34
N THR A 198 22.95 5.60 -3.35
CA THR A 198 23.38 5.90 -4.73
C THR A 198 23.96 7.31 -4.84
N LEU A 199 23.32 8.29 -4.20
CA LEU A 199 23.78 9.68 -4.19
C LEU A 199 25.09 9.86 -3.41
N SER A 200 25.24 9.22 -2.24
CA SER A 200 26.49 9.34 -1.45
C SER A 200 27.70 8.76 -2.19
N VAL A 201 27.52 7.68 -2.95
CA VAL A 201 28.57 7.07 -3.78
C VAL A 201 28.97 8.00 -4.94
N HIS A 202 28.01 8.69 -5.56
CA HIS A 202 28.31 9.62 -6.66
C HIS A 202 29.00 10.90 -6.20
N PHE A 203 28.66 11.40 -5.00
CA PHE A 203 29.13 12.71 -4.53
C PHE A 203 30.21 12.66 -3.44
N ASN A 204 30.73 11.47 -3.08
CA ASN A 204 31.69 11.29 -1.96
C ASN A 204 31.29 12.07 -0.69
N ALA A 205 29.98 12.22 -0.46
CA ALA A 205 29.47 12.94 0.70
C ALA A 205 29.39 11.98 1.89
N PRO A 206 29.84 12.39 3.10
CA PRO A 206 29.75 11.53 4.26
C PRO A 206 28.30 11.14 4.51
N LEU A 207 28.08 9.87 4.82
CA LEU A 207 26.80 9.33 5.28
C LEU A 207 26.50 9.94 6.65
N VAL A 208 26.01 11.18 6.68
CA VAL A 208 25.60 11.81 7.93
C VAL A 208 24.38 11.04 8.44
N GLU A 209 24.65 10.17 9.40
CA GLU A 209 23.68 9.38 10.17
C GLU A 209 22.90 10.27 11.15
N ASN A 210 22.45 11.44 10.71
CA ASN A 210 21.58 12.29 11.48
C ASN A 210 20.25 12.52 10.78
N ARG A 211 19.22 12.21 11.57
CA ARG A 211 17.79 12.38 11.39
C ARG A 211 17.50 13.82 10.92
N PHE A 212 17.33 14.00 9.61
CA PHE A 212 17.07 15.25 8.88
C PHE A 212 18.27 16.22 8.76
N PRO A 213 19.01 16.12 7.64
CA PRO A 213 19.23 17.27 6.77
C PRO A 213 18.85 16.82 5.35
N ILE A 214 17.94 17.45 4.61
CA ILE A 214 17.89 18.84 4.21
C ILE A 214 16.40 19.14 3.96
N LEU A 215 15.82 20.05 4.75
CA LEU A 215 14.71 20.86 4.26
C LEU A 215 15.25 21.59 3.02
N PHE A 216 14.65 21.34 1.85
CA PHE A 216 14.95 22.05 0.60
C PHE A 216 16.36 21.90 0.04
N GLU A 217 16.72 20.73 -0.49
CA GLU A 217 17.64 20.72 -1.64
C GLU A 217 16.85 20.26 -2.87
N PRO A 218 16.67 21.13 -3.88
CA PRO A 218 16.08 20.76 -5.15
C PRO A 218 17.13 20.02 -5.99
N PHE A 219 17.76 18.98 -5.46
CA PHE A 219 18.81 18.26 -6.20
C PHE A 219 18.23 17.49 -7.41
N ALA A 220 17.01 16.98 -7.29
CA ALA A 220 16.28 16.40 -8.42
C ALA A 220 15.91 17.44 -9.50
N LEU A 221 15.93 18.74 -9.16
CA LEU A 221 15.79 19.81 -10.15
C LEU A 221 17.09 19.95 -10.96
N LYS A 222 18.25 19.68 -10.35
CA LYS A 222 19.54 19.65 -11.05
C LYS A 222 19.62 18.49 -12.03
N ASP A 223 19.22 17.29 -11.64
CA ASP A 223 19.13 16.15 -12.58
C ASP A 223 18.10 16.41 -13.70
N LEU A 224 16.97 17.07 -13.38
CA LEU A 224 15.98 17.48 -14.38
C LEU A 224 16.49 18.59 -15.32
N PHE A 225 17.39 19.46 -14.85
CA PHE A 225 18.02 20.51 -15.67
C PHE A 225 19.22 19.98 -16.48
N ASP A 226 19.94 18.99 -15.97
CA ASP A 226 21.08 18.37 -16.67
C ASP A 226 20.59 17.42 -17.77
N GLU A 227 19.48 16.71 -17.57
CA GLU A 227 18.83 15.92 -18.62
C GLU A 227 18.06 16.79 -19.65
N THR A 228 17.98 18.12 -19.44
CA THR A 228 17.52 19.10 -20.46
C THR A 228 18.64 19.75 -21.26
N ARG A 229 19.91 19.44 -20.98
CA ARG A 229 20.97 19.70 -21.96
C ARG A 229 20.91 18.59 -23.00
N GLU A 230 20.20 18.87 -24.09
CA GLU A 230 20.37 18.13 -25.33
C GLU A 230 21.87 18.13 -25.69
N PRO A 231 22.43 17.03 -26.21
CA PRO A 231 23.67 17.12 -26.95
C PRO A 231 23.39 17.98 -28.19
N GLU A 232 24.09 19.10 -28.31
CA GLU A 232 24.20 19.86 -29.57
C GLU A 232 24.62 18.94 -30.73
#